data_AF-A0AA91IMA8-F1
#
_entry.id   AF-A0AA91IMA8-F1
#
_cell.length_a   1.000
_cell.length_b   1.000
_cell.length_c   1.000
_cell.angle_alpha   90.00
_cell.angle_beta   90.00
_cell.angle_gamma   90.00
#
_symmetry.space_group_name_H-M   'P 1'
#
loop_
_entity.id
_entity.type
_entity.pdbx_description
1 polymer ?
#
loop_
_entity_poly.entity_id
_entity_poly.type
_entity_poly.pdbx_seq_one_letter_code
_entity_poly.pdbx_strand_id
1 'polypeptide(L)' 'MQRRKLSSAEELALCKAFREAALAMGLPANGKLPSEVKRRIRAEVFKAHQVEREIQRMDDAVREESTFTWKPSAVRRR' A
#
# COMPACT_ATOMS: atom_id res chain seq x y z
N MET A 1 -10.77 -14.02 12.56
CA MET A 1 -10.29 -13.28 11.37
C MET A 1 -11.33 -12.24 11.00
N GLN A 2 -11.19 -10.98 11.43
CA GLN A 2 -12.14 -9.94 11.00
C GLN A 2 -12.08 -9.81 9.47
N ARG A 3 -13.22 -9.97 8.80
CA ARG A 3 -13.35 -9.69 7.36
C ARG A 3 -13.35 -8.18 7.19
N ARG A 4 -12.18 -7.56 7.10
CA ARG A 4 -12.06 -6.17 6.66
C ARG A 4 -12.63 -6.08 5.24
N LYS A 5 -13.58 -5.18 5.03
CA LYS A 5 -14.07 -4.87 3.67
C LYS A 5 -12.89 -4.28 2.90
N LEU A 6 -12.60 -4.85 1.75
CA LEU A 6 -11.62 -4.29 0.82
C LEU A 6 -12.12 -2.92 0.37
N SER A 7 -11.21 -1.96 0.24
CA SER A 7 -11.57 -0.70 -0.42
C SER A 7 -11.73 -0.92 -1.92
N SER A 8 -12.49 -0.06 -2.60
CA SER A 8 -12.66 -0.12 -4.07
C SER A 8 -11.31 -0.14 -4.82
N ALA A 9 -10.32 0.60 -4.30
CA ALA A 9 -8.96 0.60 -4.85
C ALA A 9 -8.25 -0.75 -4.70
N GLU A 10 -8.39 -1.39 -3.54
CA GLU A 10 -7.82 -2.72 -3.27
C GLU A 10 -8.48 -3.80 -4.14
N GLU A 11 -9.79 -3.71 -4.39
CA GLU A 11 -10.51 -4.61 -5.29
C GLU A 11 -10.07 -4.46 -6.76
N LEU A 12 -9.85 -3.22 -7.22
CA LEU A 12 -9.33 -2.94 -8.55
C LEU A 12 -7.90 -3.47 -8.72
N ALA A 13 -7.04 -3.28 -7.72
CA ALA A 13 -5.67 -3.79 -7.71
C ALA A 13 -5.64 -5.33 -7.78
N LEU A 14 -6.48 -6.00 -6.97
CA LEU A 14 -6.62 -7.45 -7.02
C LEU A 14 -7.12 -7.95 -8.37
N CYS A 15 -8.12 -7.29 -8.97
CA CYS A 15 -8.63 -7.65 -10.29
C CYS A 15 -7.55 -7.53 -11.38
N LYS A 16 -6.75 -6.45 -11.36
CA LYS A 16 -5.63 -6.26 -12.30
C LYS A 16 -4.58 -7.36 -12.14
N ALA A 17 -4.15 -7.62 -10.90
CA ALA A 17 -3.15 -8.64 -10.61
C ALA A 17 -3.63 -10.05 -11.00
N PHE A 18 -4.91 -10.37 -10.82
CA PHE A 18 -5.47 -11.64 -11.33
C PHE A 18 -5.45 -11.73 -12.86
N ARG A 19 -5.80 -10.65 -13.57
CA ARG A 19 -5.75 -10.64 -15.03
C ARG A 19 -4.32 -10.80 -15.54
N GLU A 20 -3.36 -10.08 -14.96
CA GLU A 20 -1.95 -10.19 -15.31
C GLU A 20 -1.41 -11.60 -15.05
N ALA A 21 -1.73 -12.20 -13.91
CA ALA A 21 -1.33 -13.57 -13.61
C ALA A 21 -1.98 -14.60 -14.54
N ALA A 22 -3.23 -14.38 -14.95
CA ALA A 22 -3.89 -15.24 -15.93
C ALA A 22 -3.19 -15.17 -17.29
N LEU A 23 -2.89 -13.96 -17.76
CA LEU A 23 -2.16 -13.73 -19.00
C LEU A 23 -0.75 -14.34 -18.95
N ALA A 24 -0.03 -14.19 -17.83
CA ALA A 24 1.31 -14.76 -17.64
C ALA A 24 1.30 -16.30 -17.69
N MET A 25 0.20 -16.93 -17.30
CA MET A 25 0.01 -18.38 -17.41
C MET A 25 -0.59 -18.82 -18.75
N GLY A 26 -0.79 -17.90 -19.71
CA GLY A 26 -1.42 -18.21 -21.00
C GLY A 26 -2.92 -18.54 -20.89
N LEU A 27 -3.55 -18.24 -19.75
CA LEU A 27 -4.98 -18.40 -19.55
C LEU A 27 -5.72 -17.18 -20.11
N PRO A 28 -6.98 -17.36 -20.56
CA PRO A 28 -7.81 -16.21 -20.90
C PRO A 28 -7.94 -15.27 -19.70
N ALA A 29 -8.21 -13.98 -19.92
CA ALA A 29 -8.29 -12.98 -18.84
C ALA A 29 -9.33 -13.31 -17.76
N ASN A 30 -10.34 -14.14 -18.08
CA ASN A 30 -11.34 -14.67 -17.16
C ASN A 30 -11.11 -16.15 -16.79
N GLY A 31 -9.93 -16.67 -17.09
CA GLY A 31 -9.53 -18.05 -16.83
C GLY A 31 -9.55 -18.37 -15.34
N LYS A 32 -9.93 -19.60 -15.01
CA LYS A 32 -9.92 -20.06 -13.62
C LYS A 32 -8.46 -20.22 -13.16
N LEU A 33 -7.97 -19.23 -12.44
CA LEU A 33 -6.69 -19.32 -11.74
C LEU A 33 -6.76 -20.39 -10.63
N PRO A 34 -5.68 -21.16 -10.41
CA PRO A 34 -5.57 -22.05 -9.26
C PRO A 34 -5.76 -21.30 -7.93
N SER A 35 -6.36 -21.97 -6.95
CA SER A 35 -6.67 -21.39 -5.63
C SER A 35 -5.40 -20.88 -4.92
N GLU A 36 -4.29 -21.58 -5.08
CA GLU A 36 -2.99 -21.24 -4.51
C GLU A 36 -2.42 -19.95 -5.11
N VAL A 37 -2.50 -19.79 -6.42
CA VAL A 37 -2.11 -18.55 -7.12
C VAL A 37 -2.98 -17.39 -6.65
N LYS A 38 -4.29 -17.60 -6.52
CA LYS A 38 -5.19 -16.56 -5.99
C LYS A 38 -4.82 -16.15 -4.57
N ARG A 39 -4.43 -17.10 -3.72
CA ARG A 39 -3.99 -16.85 -2.35
C ARG A 39 -2.69 -16.05 -2.30
N ARG A 40 -1.73 -16.39 -3.17
CA ARG A 40 -0.45 -15.68 -3.28
C ARG A 40 -0.64 -14.23 -3.72
N ILE A 41 -1.40 -14.00 -4.79
CA ILE A 41 -1.69 -12.66 -5.30
C ILE A 41 -2.39 -11.81 -4.25
N ARG A 42 -3.37 -12.36 -3.52
CA ARG A 42 -4.00 -11.64 -2.40
C ARG A 42 -2.98 -11.23 -1.34
N ALA A 43 -2.11 -12.15 -0.92
CA ALA A 43 -1.09 -11.86 0.07
C ALA A 43 -0.11 -10.76 -0.40
N GLU A 44 0.31 -10.81 -1.66
CA GLU A 44 1.20 -9.81 -2.26
C GLU A 44 0.54 -8.43 -2.33
N VAL A 45 -0.71 -8.33 -2.80
CA VAL A 45 -1.44 -7.05 -2.86
C VAL A 45 -1.70 -6.48 -1.46
N PHE A 46 -2.07 -7.32 -0.49
CA PHE A 46 -2.23 -6.86 0.89
C PHE A 46 -0.91 -6.39 1.50
N LYS A 47 0.20 -7.07 1.21
CA LYS A 47 1.53 -6.67 1.67
C LYS A 47 1.93 -5.34 1.06
N ALA A 48 1.73 -5.15 -0.25
CA ALA A 48 2.02 -3.89 -0.93
C ALA A 48 1.27 -2.70 -0.32
N HIS A 49 -0.02 -2.86 -0.03
CA HIS A 49 -0.79 -1.79 0.64
C HIS A 49 -0.40 -1.56 2.10
N GLN A 50 0.09 -2.57 2.83
CA GLN A 50 0.64 -2.34 4.16
C GLN A 50 1.92 -1.52 4.08
N VAL A 51 2.81 -1.87 3.15
CA VAL A 51 4.05 -1.11 2.88
C VAL A 51 3.71 0.33 2.46
N GLU A 52 2.72 0.54 1.60
CA GLU A 52 2.31 1.88 1.17
C GLU A 52 1.80 2.75 2.33
N ARG A 53 1.05 2.15 3.28
CA ARG A 53 0.64 2.84 4.51
C ARG A 53 1.80 3.13 5.46
N GLU A 54 2.79 2.23 5.53
CA GLU A 54 4.01 2.46 6.31
C GLU A 54 4.86 3.58 5.72
N ILE A 55 5.03 3.62 4.39
CA ILE A 55 5.72 4.70 3.69
C ILE A 55 5.02 6.03 3.93
N GLN A 56 3.69 6.10 3.78
CA GLN A 56 2.94 7.32 4.09
C GLN A 56 3.15 7.80 5.52
N ARG A 57 3.14 6.90 6.51
CA ARG A 57 3.41 7.25 7.91
C ARG A 57 4.83 7.73 8.14
N MET A 58 5.81 7.17 7.44
CA MET A 58 7.20 7.61 7.51
C MET A 58 7.36 9.00 6.90
N ASP A 59 6.74 9.27 5.75
CA ASP A 59 6.74 10.59 5.11
C ASP A 59 6.06 11.64 6.01
N ASP A 60 4.93 11.29 6.64
CA ASP A 60 4.25 12.16 7.60
C ASP A 60 5.12 12.43 8.84
N ALA A 61 5.81 11.41 9.38
CA ALA A 61 6.73 11.56 10.52
C ALA A 61 7.94 12.45 10.18
N VAL A 62 8.53 12.28 8.99
CA VAL A 62 9.63 13.16 8.51
C VAL A 62 9.14 14.60 8.34
N ARG A 63 7.89 14.79 7.91
CA ARG A 63 7.29 16.13 7.76
C ARG A 63 7.03 16.81 9.10
N GLU A 64 6.63 16.05 10.12
CA GLU A 64 6.48 16.55 11.49
C GLU A 64 7.82 16.99 12.08
N GLU A 65 8.88 16.19 11.94
CA GLU A 65 10.23 16.54 12.43
C GLU A 65 10.81 17.80 11.75
N SER A 66 10.51 18.02 10.47
CA SER A 66 10.97 19.22 9.75
C SER A 66 10.28 20.53 10.17
N THR A 67 9.19 20.48 10.94
CA THR A 67 8.44 21.69 11.33
C THR A 67 8.78 22.21 12.73
N PHE A 68 9.47 21.41 13.56
CA PHE A 68 9.94 21.88 14.86
C PHE A 68 11.33 22.54 14.77
N THR A 69 11.41 23.74 14.18
CA THR A 69 12.58 24.60 14.35
C THR A 69 12.38 25.49 15.57
N TRP A 70 12.92 25.09 16.72
CA TRP A 70 13.03 26.01 17.86
C TRP A 70 13.96 27.16 17.47
N LYS A 71 13.40 28.36 17.25
CA LYS A 71 14.19 29.58 17.05
C LYS A 71 14.43 30.22 18.41
N PRO A 72 15.68 30.31 18.91
CA PRO A 72 15.95 31.10 20.09
C PRO A 72 15.52 32.54 19.79
N SER A 73 14.59 33.09 20.59
CA SER A 73 14.29 34.50 20.54
C SER A 73 15.57 35.25 20.87
N ALA A 74 16.12 35.97 19.89
CA ALA A 74 17.31 36.78 20.10
C ALA A 74 16.93 37.90 21.08
N VAL A 75 17.19 37.65 22.37
CA VAL A 75 17.14 38.66 23.42
C VAL A 75 18.21 39.68 23.07
N ARG A 76 17.80 40.74 22.36
CA ARG A 76 18.63 41.93 22.17
C ARG A 76 18.83 42.57 23.54
N ARG A 77 19.98 42.28 24.17
CA ARG A 77 20.51 43.15 25.21
C ARG A 77 21.32 44.23 24.53
N ARG A 78 20.78 45.45 24.51
CA ARG A 78 21.51 46.72 24.63
C ARG A 78 20.50 47.85 24.77
#